data_AF-A0A960LVJ1-F1
#
_entry.id   AF-A0A960LVJ1-F1
#
_cell.length_a   1.000
_cell.length_b   1.000
_cell.length_c   1.000
_cell.angle_alpha   90.00
_cell.angle_beta   90.00
_cell.angle_gamma   90.00
#
_symmetry.space_group_name_H-M   'P 1'
#
loop_
_entity.id
_entity.type
_entity.pdbx_description
1 polymer ?
#
loop_
_entity_poly.entity_id
_entity_poly.type
_entity_poly.pdbx_seq_one_letter_code
_entity_poly.pdbx_strand_id
1 'polypeptide(L)'
;MRFYNYLIISLLALFLGGCSGLEKSESQKQRQVNLVVEPIQRKENDAFFVIQDPQPVKNKEIYPWQQKYIGQLPRITKEFFRCNGNPLNPIIKVESEASQVTYQMDCGGMERHSLPVRQGEEFIYPILIDLLNAIQEKTGKRVMITSGHRCPTHNSYVDPSQKNRVSKHLMGAEVDFYVKGLEYDPRSVVAVLEEFYRDDTDFQSLKKNGNVWSNKEIIVTCHLATDRRNGDNKHPYPYITLELLYDRHSRKPVHFSWHLGYNAFYRNG
;
A
#
# COMPACT_ATOMS: atom_id res chain seq x y z
N MET A 1 15.51 -70.98 -30.25
CA MET A 1 16.75 -70.51 -29.59
C MET A 1 16.68 -69.08 -29.04
N ARG A 2 16.03 -68.10 -29.69
CA ARG A 2 15.97 -66.71 -29.17
C ARG A 2 15.23 -66.55 -27.84
N PHE A 3 14.16 -67.31 -27.58
CA PHE A 3 13.40 -67.24 -26.31
C PHE A 3 14.19 -67.69 -25.08
N TYR A 4 15.07 -68.69 -25.22
CA TYR A 4 15.88 -69.20 -24.12
C TYR A 4 16.95 -68.18 -23.67
N ASN A 5 17.49 -67.40 -24.60
CA ASN A 5 18.46 -66.35 -24.29
C ASN A 5 17.82 -65.18 -23.51
N TYR A 6 16.58 -64.80 -23.82
CA TYR A 6 15.88 -63.76 -23.06
C TYR A 6 15.52 -64.22 -21.64
N LEU A 7 15.20 -65.50 -21.46
CA LEU A 7 14.91 -66.06 -20.14
C LEU A 7 16.16 -66.11 -19.26
N ILE A 8 17.31 -66.49 -19.83
CA ILE A 8 18.61 -66.51 -19.12
C ILE A 8 19.05 -65.08 -18.77
N ILE A 9 18.91 -64.12 -19.68
CA ILE A 9 19.26 -62.71 -19.41
C ILE A 9 18.35 -62.11 -18.33
N SER A 10 17.05 -62.43 -18.34
CA SER A 10 16.11 -61.99 -17.30
C SER A 10 16.43 -62.60 -15.93
N LEU A 11 16.88 -63.86 -15.89
CA LEU A 11 17.30 -64.51 -14.65
C LEU A 11 18.61 -63.90 -14.11
N LEU A 12 19.58 -63.60 -14.98
CA LEU A 12 20.83 -62.95 -14.58
C LEU A 12 20.62 -61.52 -14.04
N ALA A 13 19.67 -60.77 -14.60
CA ALA A 13 19.32 -59.44 -14.11
C ALA A 13 18.69 -59.47 -12.70
N LEU A 14 17.94 -60.53 -12.36
CA LEU A 14 17.35 -60.71 -11.03
C LEU A 14 18.40 -61.07 -9.96
N PHE A 15 19.48 -61.77 -10.32
CA PHE A 15 20.54 -62.13 -9.38
C PHE A 15 21.50 -60.96 -9.06
N LEU A 16 21.63 -59.97 -9.94
CA LEU A 16 22.54 -58.83 -9.75
C LEU A 16 21.94 -57.67 -8.91
N GLY A 17 20.62 -57.68 -8.64
CA GLY A 17 19.94 -56.65 -7.85
C GLY A 17 19.91 -56.87 -6.33
N GLY A 18 20.39 -58.02 -5.84
CA GLY A 18 20.18 -58.47 -4.45
C GLY A 18 21.21 -58.02 -3.40
N CYS A 19 22.33 -57.39 -3.79
CA CYS A 19 23.49 -57.24 -2.89
C CYS A 19 23.67 -55.85 -2.24
N SER A 20 22.84 -54.85 -2.53
CA SER A 20 23.02 -53.47 -2.01
C SER A 20 22.33 -53.18 -0.67
N GLY A 21 21.66 -54.17 -0.05
CA GLY A 21 20.93 -54.01 1.21
C GLY A 21 21.60 -54.59 2.47
N LEU A 22 22.53 -55.53 2.32
CA LEU A 22 23.16 -56.26 3.44
C LEU A 22 24.11 -55.38 4.26
N GLU A 23 24.93 -54.55 3.62
CA GLU A 23 25.86 -53.62 4.31
C GLU A 23 25.15 -52.61 5.23
N LYS A 24 23.95 -52.13 4.85
CA LYS A 24 23.16 -51.21 5.68
C LYS A 24 22.61 -51.90 6.92
N SER A 25 22.23 -53.18 6.80
CA SER A 25 21.74 -53.97 7.92
C SER A 25 22.86 -54.30 8.91
N GLU A 26 24.03 -54.70 8.42
CA GLU A 26 25.17 -55.00 9.28
C GLU A 26 25.76 -53.76 9.96
N SER A 27 25.86 -52.64 9.24
CA SER A 27 26.29 -51.37 9.84
C SER A 27 25.31 -50.83 10.88
N GLN A 28 24.00 -51.02 10.70
CA GLN A 28 23.00 -50.72 11.73
C GLN A 28 23.13 -51.64 12.95
N LYS A 29 23.36 -52.94 12.75
CA LYS A 29 23.62 -53.88 13.84
C LYS A 29 24.88 -53.52 14.62
N GLN A 30 25.99 -53.23 13.93
CA GLN A 30 27.22 -52.77 14.59
C GLN A 30 27.01 -51.45 15.34
N ARG A 31 26.25 -50.51 14.78
CA ARG A 31 25.90 -49.26 15.49
C ARG A 31 25.09 -49.51 16.74
N GLN A 32 24.15 -50.46 16.73
CA GLN A 32 23.40 -50.85 17.94
C GLN A 32 24.27 -51.53 18.98
N VAL A 33 25.19 -52.42 18.56
CA VAL A 33 26.13 -53.10 19.47
C VAL A 33 27.11 -52.12 20.10
N ASN A 34 27.55 -51.09 19.36
CA ASN A 34 28.45 -50.05 19.85
C ASN A 34 27.71 -48.87 20.52
N LEU A 35 26.37 -48.92 20.59
CA LEU A 35 25.57 -47.89 21.22
C LEU A 35 25.64 -48.07 22.75
N VAL A 36 26.63 -47.43 23.38
CA VAL A 36 26.65 -47.29 24.83
C VAL A 36 25.65 -46.20 25.20
N VAL A 37 24.42 -46.61 25.51
CA VAL A 37 23.38 -45.71 26.04
C VAL A 37 23.45 -45.79 27.55
N GLU A 38 23.87 -44.71 28.20
CA GLU A 38 23.57 -44.55 29.62
C GLU A 38 22.07 -44.26 29.75
N PRO A 39 21.29 -45.15 30.39
CA PRO A 39 19.90 -44.85 30.65
C PRO A 39 19.86 -43.70 31.65
N ILE A 40 19.43 -42.52 31.19
CA ILE A 40 19.11 -41.41 32.10
C ILE A 40 17.89 -41.84 32.91
N GLN A 41 18.13 -42.46 34.06
CA GLN A 41 17.09 -42.80 35.01
C GLN A 41 16.84 -41.61 35.92
N ARG A 42 15.64 -41.04 35.80
CA ARG A 42 15.17 -39.99 36.70
C ARG A 42 14.98 -40.59 38.09
N LYS A 43 15.45 -39.88 39.11
CA LYS A 43 15.25 -40.30 40.50
C LYS A 43 13.82 -39.93 40.92
N GLU A 44 13.23 -40.70 41.82
CA GLU A 44 11.87 -40.45 42.34
C GLU A 44 11.71 -39.04 42.94
N ASN A 45 12.82 -38.44 43.39
CA ASN A 45 12.88 -37.10 43.97
C ASN A 45 13.31 -35.99 42.99
N ASP A 46 13.35 -36.26 41.68
CA ASP A 46 13.65 -35.21 40.70
C ASP A 46 12.52 -34.16 40.71
N ALA A 47 12.86 -32.94 41.12
CA ALA A 47 11.92 -31.83 41.16
C ALA A 47 11.52 -31.43 39.73
N PHE A 48 10.26 -31.64 39.38
CA PHE A 48 9.71 -31.17 38.12
C PHE A 48 9.44 -29.67 38.24
N PHE A 49 10.12 -28.87 37.42
CA PHE A 49 9.66 -27.51 37.19
C PHE A 49 8.33 -27.60 36.45
N VAL A 50 7.25 -27.19 37.12
CA VAL A 50 5.97 -27.00 36.46
C VAL A 50 6.15 -25.81 35.52
N ILE A 51 6.35 -26.10 34.24
CA ILE A 51 6.34 -25.09 33.19
C ILE A 51 4.90 -24.57 33.15
N GLN A 52 4.67 -23.40 33.72
CA GLN A 52 3.37 -22.75 33.65
C GLN A 52 3.09 -22.40 32.19
N ASP A 53 1.87 -22.65 31.75
CA ASP A 53 1.44 -22.21 30.43
C ASP A 53 1.62 -20.69 30.35
N PRO A 54 2.24 -20.19 29.26
CA PRO A 54 2.47 -18.76 29.08
C PRO A 54 1.13 -18.06 29.15
N GLN A 55 0.97 -17.24 30.19
CA GLN A 55 -0.24 -16.45 30.35
C GLN A 55 -0.33 -15.46 29.18
N PRO A 56 -1.48 -15.35 28.50
CA PRO A 56 -1.64 -14.36 27.45
C PRO A 56 -1.41 -12.98 28.07
N VAL A 57 -0.34 -12.30 27.62
CA VAL A 57 -0.01 -10.95 28.06
C VAL A 57 -1.18 -10.05 27.65
N LYS A 58 -2.00 -9.64 28.63
CA LYS A 58 -3.23 -8.87 28.38
C LYS A 58 -2.98 -7.54 27.66
N ASN A 59 -1.80 -6.95 27.88
CA ASN A 59 -1.39 -5.68 27.30
C ASN A 59 0.02 -5.82 26.72
N LYS A 60 0.16 -6.50 25.59
CA LYS A 60 1.45 -6.49 24.87
C LYS A 60 1.69 -5.07 24.37
N GLU A 61 2.71 -4.40 24.90
CA GLU A 61 3.15 -3.11 24.38
C GLU A 61 3.44 -3.23 22.89
N ILE A 62 2.80 -2.37 22.10
CA ILE A 62 2.96 -2.36 20.65
C ILE A 62 4.36 -1.85 20.35
N TYR A 63 5.18 -2.68 19.72
CA TYR A 63 6.53 -2.26 19.36
C TYR A 63 6.52 -1.07 18.39
N PRO A 64 7.49 -0.14 18.44
CA PRO A 64 7.51 1.05 17.58
C PRO A 64 7.42 0.76 16.07
N TRP A 65 7.94 -0.39 15.61
CA TRP A 65 7.80 -0.77 14.20
C TRP A 65 6.43 -1.33 13.86
N GLN A 66 5.69 -1.92 14.81
CA GLN A 66 4.33 -2.40 14.56
C GLN A 66 3.36 -1.23 14.34
N GLN A 67 3.63 -0.06 14.92
CA GLN A 67 2.86 1.16 14.68
C GLN A 67 2.94 1.65 13.22
N LYS A 68 3.97 1.21 12.47
CA LYS A 68 4.15 1.52 11.04
C LYS A 68 3.26 0.68 10.12
N TYR A 69 2.51 -0.27 10.66
CA TYR A 69 1.68 -1.20 9.89
C TYR A 69 0.24 -1.25 10.39
N ILE A 70 -0.69 -1.52 9.48
CA ILE A 70 -2.07 -1.90 9.75
C ILE A 70 -2.20 -3.35 9.30
N GLY A 71 -2.19 -4.27 10.26
CA GLY A 71 -2.02 -5.70 9.96
C GLY A 71 -0.69 -5.97 9.26
N GLN A 72 -0.75 -6.36 7.98
CA GLN A 72 0.42 -6.61 7.13
C GLN A 72 0.75 -5.44 6.19
N LEU A 73 -0.08 -4.41 6.15
CA LEU A 73 0.04 -3.31 5.19
C LEU A 73 0.79 -2.14 5.81
N PRO A 74 1.66 -1.44 5.06
CA PRO A 74 2.28 -0.22 5.56
C PRO A 74 1.21 0.82 5.84
N ARG A 75 1.29 1.46 7.00
CA ARG A 75 0.41 2.56 7.38
C ARG A 75 0.69 3.76 6.47
N ILE A 76 -0.36 4.34 5.93
CA ILE A 76 -0.26 5.55 5.12
C ILE A 76 0.08 6.72 6.04
N THR A 77 1.10 7.48 5.65
CA THR A 77 1.56 8.68 6.33
C THR A 77 1.57 9.84 5.33
N LYS A 78 1.86 11.07 5.80
CA LYS A 78 1.97 12.24 4.92
C LYS A 78 2.98 12.07 3.79
N GLU A 79 4.00 11.21 3.98
CA GLU A 79 5.04 10.95 2.98
C GLU A 79 4.48 10.34 1.68
N PHE A 80 3.37 9.61 1.76
CA PHE A 80 2.70 9.04 0.59
C PHE A 80 1.99 10.09 -0.28
N PHE A 81 1.88 11.32 0.22
CA PHE A 81 1.30 12.44 -0.51
C PHE A 81 2.36 13.30 -1.18
N ARG A 82 3.65 12.94 -1.17
CA ARG A 82 4.66 13.72 -1.89
C ARG A 82 4.37 13.73 -3.39
N CYS A 83 4.82 14.79 -4.06
CA CYS A 83 4.65 14.93 -5.50
C CYS A 83 5.41 13.82 -6.24
N ASN A 84 4.76 13.28 -7.25
CA ASN A 84 5.27 12.21 -8.10
C ASN A 84 5.95 12.71 -9.37
N GLY A 85 6.24 14.02 -9.45
CA GLY A 85 6.93 14.59 -10.60
C GLY A 85 8.28 13.94 -10.85
N ASN A 86 8.61 13.73 -12.12
CA ASN A 86 9.81 13.03 -12.53
C ASN A 86 10.48 13.79 -13.67
N PRO A 87 11.76 14.22 -13.54
CA PRO A 87 12.41 15.02 -14.56
C PRO A 87 12.71 14.22 -15.84
N LEU A 88 12.58 12.88 -15.79
CA LEU A 88 12.69 11.99 -16.93
C LEU A 88 11.38 11.86 -17.72
N ASN A 89 10.29 12.46 -17.23
CA ASN A 89 9.05 12.50 -17.98
C ASN A 89 9.24 13.30 -19.29
N PRO A 90 8.56 12.89 -20.39
CA PRO A 90 8.76 13.52 -21.69
C PRO A 90 8.31 14.99 -21.68
N ILE A 91 9.03 15.84 -22.39
CA ILE A 91 8.68 17.25 -22.55
C ILE A 91 7.35 17.35 -23.29
N ILE A 92 6.40 18.09 -22.74
CA ILE A 92 5.09 18.34 -23.37
C ILE A 92 5.11 19.66 -24.12
N LYS A 93 4.40 19.71 -25.25
CA LYS A 93 4.12 20.94 -25.99
C LYS A 93 2.77 21.49 -25.54
N VAL A 94 2.74 22.74 -25.14
CA VAL A 94 1.51 23.45 -24.74
C VAL A 94 1.31 24.60 -25.72
N GLU A 95 0.18 24.59 -26.41
CA GLU A 95 -0.21 25.69 -27.29
C GLU A 95 -1.10 26.66 -26.52
N SER A 96 -0.72 27.94 -26.52
CA SER A 96 -1.54 28.98 -25.92
C SER A 96 -2.66 29.43 -26.87
N GLU A 97 -3.68 30.11 -26.33
CA GLU A 97 -4.76 30.73 -27.10
C GLU A 97 -4.25 31.74 -28.16
N ALA A 98 -3.04 32.28 -27.99
CA ALA A 98 -2.37 33.18 -28.93
C ALA A 98 -1.46 32.45 -29.94
N SER A 99 -1.62 31.14 -30.12
CA SER A 99 -0.79 30.28 -30.99
C SER A 99 0.70 30.28 -30.64
N GLN A 100 1.06 30.66 -29.41
CA GLN A 100 2.43 30.55 -28.93
C GLN A 100 2.65 29.15 -28.36
N VAL A 101 3.64 28.44 -28.91
CA VAL A 101 4.03 27.10 -28.43
C VAL A 101 5.05 27.26 -27.31
N THR A 102 4.74 26.73 -26.14
CA THR A 102 5.68 26.59 -25.02
C THR A 102 6.00 25.11 -24.78
N TYR A 103 7.22 24.85 -24.34
CA TYR A 103 7.68 23.53 -23.96
C TYR A 103 7.73 23.47 -22.44
N GLN A 104 7.08 22.45 -21.88
CA GLN A 104 6.98 22.30 -20.44
C GLN A 104 7.61 20.98 -20.00
N MET A 105 8.47 21.08 -19.00
CA MET A 105 9.10 19.95 -18.34
C MET A 105 8.41 19.69 -17.01
N ASP A 106 8.47 18.45 -16.55
CA ASP A 106 7.98 18.08 -15.24
C ASP A 106 8.97 18.52 -14.12
N CYS A 107 8.52 18.51 -12.87
CA CYS A 107 9.41 18.76 -11.73
C CYS A 107 10.22 17.52 -11.32
N GLY A 108 11.11 17.67 -10.34
CA GLY A 108 11.87 16.57 -9.75
C GLY A 108 11.19 15.85 -8.57
N GLY A 109 9.88 16.05 -8.39
CA GLY A 109 9.09 15.38 -7.36
C GLY A 109 9.60 15.57 -5.94
N MET A 110 9.53 14.50 -5.16
CA MET A 110 9.87 14.47 -3.72
C MET A 110 11.29 14.96 -3.38
N GLU A 111 12.23 14.89 -4.30
CA GLU A 111 13.62 15.31 -4.05
C GLU A 111 13.80 16.84 -4.18
N ARG A 112 12.94 17.49 -4.97
CA ARG A 112 13.10 18.90 -5.34
C ARG A 112 12.22 19.86 -4.59
N HIS A 113 11.19 19.39 -3.91
CA HIS A 113 10.35 20.26 -3.09
C HIS A 113 9.67 19.49 -1.95
N SER A 114 9.32 20.22 -0.90
CA SER A 114 8.62 19.67 0.27
C SER A 114 7.14 19.40 -0.02
N LEU A 115 6.44 18.84 0.97
CA LEU A 115 4.99 18.96 1.10
C LEU A 115 4.59 20.42 1.38
N PRO A 116 3.30 20.79 1.30
CA PRO A 116 2.84 22.09 1.75
C PRO A 116 3.25 22.36 3.20
N VAL A 117 3.58 23.60 3.53
CA VAL A 117 4.11 24.00 4.83
C VAL A 117 3.06 24.82 5.55
N ARG A 118 2.77 24.46 6.80
CA ARG A 118 1.94 25.24 7.72
C ARG A 118 2.67 25.41 9.03
N GLN A 119 2.74 26.65 9.52
CA GLN A 119 3.41 26.97 10.78
C GLN A 119 4.88 26.47 10.86
N GLY A 120 5.57 26.43 9.72
CA GLY A 120 6.97 26.00 9.64
C GLY A 120 7.17 24.49 9.45
N GLU A 121 6.11 23.68 9.42
CA GLU A 121 6.20 22.24 9.26
C GLU A 121 5.46 21.73 8.02
N GLU A 122 5.96 20.64 7.43
CA GLU A 122 5.28 19.93 6.35
C GLU A 122 3.94 19.36 6.82
N PHE A 123 2.90 19.66 6.05
CA PHE A 123 1.51 19.47 6.41
C PHE A 123 0.73 18.79 5.29
N ILE A 124 -0.07 17.80 5.69
CA ILE A 124 -1.17 17.21 4.93
C ILE A 124 -2.35 17.11 5.90
N TYR A 125 -3.58 17.26 5.38
CA TYR A 125 -4.76 17.20 6.22
C TYR A 125 -4.91 15.79 6.83
N PRO A 126 -4.92 15.66 8.17
CA PRO A 126 -4.93 14.35 8.83
C PRO A 126 -6.09 13.46 8.42
N ILE A 127 -7.28 14.04 8.22
CA ILE A 127 -8.48 13.29 7.82
C ILE A 127 -8.28 12.52 6.50
N LEU A 128 -7.52 13.04 5.52
CA LEU A 128 -7.24 12.30 4.29
C LEU A 128 -6.41 11.04 4.59
N ILE A 129 -5.44 11.14 5.51
CA ILE A 129 -4.62 10.01 5.95
C ILE A 129 -5.47 8.99 6.72
N ASP A 130 -6.36 9.48 7.59
CA ASP A 130 -7.24 8.63 8.41
C ASP A 130 -8.23 7.85 7.55
N LEU A 131 -8.86 8.49 6.55
CA LEU A 131 -9.78 7.83 5.63
C LEU A 131 -9.08 6.74 4.80
N LEU A 132 -7.89 7.01 4.26
CA LEU A 132 -7.14 6.01 3.49
C LEU A 132 -6.67 4.84 4.37
N ASN A 133 -6.27 5.11 5.61
CA ASN A 133 -5.91 4.06 6.56
C ASN A 133 -7.13 3.24 7.00
N ALA A 134 -8.30 3.87 7.21
CA ALA A 134 -9.55 3.17 7.50
C ALA A 134 -9.95 2.23 6.37
N ILE A 135 -9.74 2.65 5.11
CA ILE A 135 -9.90 1.77 3.94
C ILE A 135 -8.96 0.56 4.04
N GLN A 136 -7.66 0.75 4.31
CA GLN A 136 -6.73 -0.37 4.43
C GLN A 136 -7.10 -1.32 5.59
N GLU A 137 -7.52 -0.77 6.72
CA GLU A 137 -7.90 -1.53 7.91
C GLU A 137 -9.15 -2.39 7.66
N LYS A 138 -10.21 -1.80 7.10
CA LYS A 138 -11.48 -2.48 6.86
C LYS A 138 -11.41 -3.48 5.72
N THR A 139 -10.66 -3.18 4.67
CA THR A 139 -10.56 -4.05 3.49
C THR A 139 -9.46 -5.09 3.60
N GLY A 140 -8.46 -4.86 4.47
CA GLY A 140 -7.23 -5.66 4.50
C GLY A 140 -6.42 -5.57 3.20
N LYS A 141 -6.70 -4.58 2.34
CA LYS A 141 -6.09 -4.41 1.01
C LYS A 141 -5.29 -3.11 0.93
N ARG A 142 -4.23 -3.15 0.12
CA ARG A 142 -3.34 -2.00 -0.06
C ARG A 142 -4.04 -0.88 -0.83
N VAL A 143 -4.02 0.31 -0.27
CA VAL A 143 -4.41 1.54 -0.97
C VAL A 143 -3.21 2.04 -1.79
N MET A 144 -3.43 2.29 -3.07
CA MET A 144 -2.44 2.76 -4.03
C MET A 144 -2.75 4.22 -4.37
N ILE A 145 -2.05 5.15 -3.71
CA ILE A 145 -2.13 6.58 -4.03
C ILE A 145 -1.42 6.83 -5.35
N THR A 146 -2.15 7.39 -6.32
CA THR A 146 -1.61 7.75 -7.65
C THR A 146 -1.19 9.21 -7.68
N SER A 147 -1.90 10.08 -6.97
CA SER A 147 -1.55 11.50 -6.86
C SER A 147 -1.94 12.06 -5.50
N GLY A 148 -0.98 12.71 -4.82
CA GLY A 148 -1.18 13.41 -3.55
C GLY A 148 -1.03 14.91 -3.74
N HIS A 149 -0.07 15.53 -3.05
CA HIS A 149 0.32 16.91 -3.32
C HIS A 149 1.02 17.03 -4.68
N ARG A 150 0.56 17.99 -5.50
CA ARG A 150 1.27 18.38 -6.73
C ARG A 150 1.89 19.76 -6.51
N CYS A 151 3.18 19.93 -6.83
CA CYS A 151 3.74 21.28 -6.90
C CYS A 151 3.19 22.01 -8.16
N PRO A 152 3.22 23.36 -8.22
CA PRO A 152 2.73 24.13 -9.38
C PRO A 152 3.26 23.68 -10.74
N THR A 153 4.55 23.35 -10.81
CA THR A 153 5.21 22.89 -12.04
C THR A 153 4.63 21.55 -12.49
N HIS A 154 4.56 20.59 -11.58
CA HIS A 154 4.02 19.26 -11.88
C HIS A 154 2.52 19.29 -12.15
N ASN A 155 1.76 20.05 -11.36
CA ASN A 155 0.32 20.21 -11.58
C ASN A 155 0.03 20.73 -12.99
N SER A 156 0.75 21.76 -13.42
CA SER A 156 0.62 22.33 -14.76
C SER A 156 1.12 21.36 -15.84
N TYR A 157 2.09 20.49 -15.53
CA TYR A 157 2.61 19.49 -16.47
C TYR A 157 1.59 18.36 -16.69
N VAL A 158 0.95 17.92 -15.61
CA VAL A 158 -0.06 16.85 -15.61
C VAL A 158 -1.33 17.29 -16.36
N ASP A 159 -1.80 18.52 -16.13
CA ASP A 159 -2.90 19.13 -16.87
C ASP A 159 -2.71 20.67 -16.94
N PRO A 160 -2.44 21.25 -18.13
CA PRO A 160 -2.22 22.70 -18.29
C PRO A 160 -3.51 23.52 -18.31
N SER A 161 -4.69 22.89 -18.21
CA SER A 161 -5.98 23.58 -18.31
C SER A 161 -6.18 24.62 -17.20
N GLN A 162 -6.95 25.67 -17.51
CA GLN A 162 -7.25 26.73 -16.52
C GLN A 162 -7.95 26.18 -15.27
N LYS A 163 -8.78 25.13 -15.43
CA LYS A 163 -9.49 24.49 -14.32
C LYS A 163 -8.52 23.82 -13.34
N ASN A 164 -7.42 23.25 -13.83
CA ASN A 164 -6.45 22.57 -12.98
C ASN A 164 -5.59 23.54 -12.14
N ARG A 165 -5.55 24.83 -12.48
CA ARG A 165 -4.81 25.86 -11.72
C ARG A 165 -5.35 26.10 -10.31
N VAL A 166 -6.58 25.68 -10.04
CA VAL A 166 -7.24 25.75 -8.73
C VAL A 166 -7.44 24.37 -8.09
N SER A 167 -6.72 23.35 -8.57
CA SER A 167 -6.76 22.01 -7.98
C SER A 167 -6.35 22.05 -6.51
N LYS A 168 -7.02 21.24 -5.69
CA LYS A 168 -6.73 21.13 -4.26
C LYS A 168 -5.53 20.23 -3.98
N HIS A 169 -5.04 19.46 -4.97
CA HIS A 169 -3.74 18.80 -4.93
C HIS A 169 -2.60 19.80 -4.65
N LEU A 170 -2.69 21.02 -5.17
CA LEU A 170 -1.68 22.07 -4.95
C LEU A 170 -1.48 22.42 -3.47
N MET A 171 -2.50 22.22 -2.64
CA MET A 171 -2.45 22.52 -1.20
C MET A 171 -2.55 21.27 -0.31
N GLY A 172 -2.38 20.08 -0.89
CA GLY A 172 -2.42 18.80 -0.17
C GLY A 172 -3.80 18.44 0.39
N ALA A 173 -4.87 19.00 -0.19
CA ALA A 173 -6.26 18.82 0.23
C ALA A 173 -7.06 17.90 -0.71
N GLU A 174 -6.38 17.17 -1.57
CA GLU A 174 -6.95 16.28 -2.58
C GLU A 174 -6.02 15.08 -2.76
N VAL A 175 -6.59 13.91 -3.01
CA VAL A 175 -5.84 12.68 -3.28
C VAL A 175 -6.57 11.79 -4.26
N ASP A 176 -5.82 11.27 -5.23
CA ASP A 176 -6.25 10.27 -6.20
C ASP A 176 -5.68 8.91 -5.81
N PHE A 177 -6.51 7.87 -5.78
CA PHE A 177 -6.08 6.52 -5.43
C PHE A 177 -6.99 5.42 -5.99
N TYR A 178 -6.52 4.19 -5.91
CA TYR A 178 -7.34 2.98 -6.05
C TYR A 178 -6.94 1.95 -5.01
N VAL A 179 -7.74 0.88 -4.83
CA VAL A 179 -7.46 -0.17 -3.85
C VAL A 179 -7.10 -1.45 -4.59
N LYS A 180 -5.93 -2.02 -4.28
CA LYS A 180 -5.43 -3.23 -4.93
C LYS A 180 -6.31 -4.43 -4.59
N GLY A 181 -6.76 -5.15 -5.61
CA GLY A 181 -7.75 -6.22 -5.51
C GLY A 181 -9.20 -5.75 -5.35
N LEU A 182 -9.48 -4.45 -5.52
CA LEU A 182 -10.82 -3.84 -5.65
C LEU A 182 -10.82 -2.80 -6.79
N GLU A 183 -9.91 -2.94 -7.76
CA GLU A 183 -9.68 -1.97 -8.84
C GLU A 183 -10.96 -1.66 -9.64
N TYR A 184 -11.79 -2.68 -9.86
CA TYR A 184 -13.04 -2.58 -10.63
C TYR A 184 -14.30 -2.45 -9.74
N ASP A 185 -14.11 -2.32 -8.43
CA ASP A 185 -15.21 -2.14 -7.48
C ASP A 185 -14.95 -0.93 -6.56
N PRO A 186 -14.99 0.30 -7.09
CA PRO A 186 -14.86 1.49 -6.27
C PRO A 186 -16.03 1.67 -5.28
N ARG A 187 -17.17 0.98 -5.49
CA ARG A 187 -18.35 1.09 -4.63
C ARG A 187 -18.12 0.48 -3.25
N SER A 188 -17.42 -0.67 -3.17
CA SER A 188 -17.06 -1.24 -1.87
C SER A 188 -16.12 -0.33 -1.08
N VAL A 189 -15.24 0.41 -1.76
CA VAL A 189 -14.39 1.41 -1.13
C VAL A 189 -15.21 2.58 -0.58
N VAL A 190 -16.20 3.08 -1.34
CA VAL A 190 -17.11 4.12 -0.88
C VAL A 190 -17.95 3.65 0.32
N ALA A 191 -18.39 2.39 0.33
CA ALA A 191 -19.15 1.83 1.46
C ALA A 191 -18.35 1.86 2.78
N VAL A 192 -17.02 1.66 2.71
CA VAL A 192 -16.14 1.81 3.89
C VAL A 192 -16.09 3.27 4.37
N LEU A 193 -16.08 4.24 3.45
CA LEU A 193 -16.14 5.65 3.80
C LEU A 193 -17.51 6.03 4.40
N GLU A 194 -18.60 5.50 3.86
CA GLU A 194 -19.93 5.67 4.45
C GLU A 194 -20.01 5.09 5.87
N GLU A 195 -19.38 3.94 6.11
CA GLU A 195 -19.26 3.36 7.45
C GLU A 195 -18.43 4.25 8.39
N PHE A 196 -17.32 4.82 7.91
CA PHE A 196 -16.48 5.73 8.70
C PHE A 196 -17.26 6.94 9.23
N TYR A 197 -18.18 7.49 8.42
CA TYR A 197 -19.01 8.63 8.80
C TYR A 197 -20.36 8.28 9.41
N ARG A 198 -20.67 6.99 9.62
CA ARG A 198 -22.02 6.56 10.05
C ARG A 198 -22.44 7.18 11.37
N ASP A 199 -21.52 7.18 12.34
CA ASP A 199 -21.77 7.64 13.71
C ASP A 199 -21.18 9.05 13.98
N ASP A 200 -20.69 9.73 12.94
CA ASP A 200 -20.14 11.10 13.05
C ASP A 200 -21.29 12.11 13.04
N THR A 201 -21.54 12.72 14.20
CA THR A 201 -22.66 13.66 14.40
C THR A 201 -22.48 14.98 13.67
N ASP A 202 -21.25 15.39 13.41
CA ASP A 202 -20.93 16.72 12.88
C ASP A 202 -21.03 16.73 11.34
N PHE A 203 -20.46 15.71 10.71
CA PHE A 203 -20.32 15.64 9.26
C PHE A 203 -21.39 14.79 8.58
N GLN A 204 -22.00 13.84 9.29
CA GLN A 204 -23.07 12.96 8.81
C GLN A 204 -22.65 12.07 7.62
N SER A 205 -23.53 11.14 7.26
CA SER A 205 -23.32 10.20 6.14
C SER A 205 -23.20 10.90 4.78
N LEU A 206 -22.46 10.27 3.89
CA LEU A 206 -22.27 10.74 2.52
C LEU A 206 -23.59 10.67 1.74
N LYS A 207 -23.90 11.74 1.01
CA LYS A 207 -25.02 11.81 0.07
C LYS A 207 -24.53 11.55 -1.34
N LYS A 208 -25.19 10.63 -2.04
CA LYS A 208 -24.86 10.27 -3.42
C LYS A 208 -25.55 11.18 -4.44
N ASN A 209 -24.79 11.61 -5.44
CA ASN A 209 -25.27 12.26 -6.65
C ASN A 209 -24.46 11.75 -7.87
N GLY A 210 -25.04 10.85 -8.66
CA GLY A 210 -24.36 10.21 -9.79
C GLY A 210 -23.16 9.36 -9.35
N ASN A 211 -21.96 9.70 -9.84
CA ASN A 211 -20.67 9.11 -9.48
C ASN A 211 -19.92 9.86 -8.36
N VAL A 212 -20.61 10.80 -7.70
CA VAL A 212 -20.08 11.62 -6.62
C VAL A 212 -20.82 11.31 -5.33
N TRP A 213 -20.09 11.23 -4.23
CA TRP A 213 -20.61 11.15 -2.87
C TRP A 213 -20.02 12.31 -2.06
N SER A 214 -20.81 12.95 -1.21
CA SER A 214 -20.31 14.08 -0.44
C SER A 214 -21.03 14.24 0.88
N ASN A 215 -20.31 14.73 1.89
CA ASN A 215 -20.89 15.27 3.11
C ASN A 215 -20.35 16.69 3.34
N LYS A 216 -20.44 17.21 4.58
CA LYS A 216 -19.91 18.54 4.91
C LYS A 216 -18.38 18.59 4.91
N GLU A 217 -17.70 17.45 5.05
CA GLU A 217 -16.24 17.40 5.17
C GLU A 217 -15.54 17.10 3.86
N ILE A 218 -16.06 16.17 3.06
CA ILE A 218 -15.36 15.64 1.89
C ILE A 218 -16.30 15.47 0.69
N ILE A 219 -15.68 15.45 -0.49
CA ILE A 219 -16.24 14.92 -1.73
C ILE A 219 -15.45 13.68 -2.13
N VAL A 220 -16.15 12.63 -2.51
CA VAL A 220 -15.62 11.40 -3.07
C VAL A 220 -16.13 11.31 -4.52
N THR A 221 -15.22 11.31 -5.49
CA THR A 221 -15.58 11.14 -6.91
C THR A 221 -15.03 9.82 -7.42
N CYS A 222 -15.89 8.98 -7.98
CA CYS A 222 -15.47 7.76 -8.66
C CYS A 222 -15.32 8.04 -10.17
N HIS A 223 -14.11 7.83 -10.69
CA HIS A 223 -13.76 8.03 -12.08
C HIS A 223 -13.73 6.69 -12.82
N LEU A 224 -14.27 6.64 -14.04
CA LEU A 224 -14.15 5.47 -14.90
C LEU A 224 -12.71 5.28 -15.38
N ALA A 225 -12.42 4.09 -15.89
CA ALA A 225 -11.10 3.77 -16.42
C ALA A 225 -10.66 4.69 -17.58
N THR A 226 -11.61 5.31 -18.27
CA THR A 226 -11.38 6.22 -19.40
C THR A 226 -11.36 7.69 -19.00
N ASP A 227 -11.75 8.01 -17.77
CA ASP A 227 -12.00 9.40 -17.37
C ASP A 227 -10.71 10.09 -16.91
N ARG A 228 -10.53 11.34 -17.35
CA ARG A 228 -9.57 12.32 -16.78
C ARG A 228 -8.16 11.76 -16.56
N ARG A 229 -7.67 10.98 -17.53
CA ARG A 229 -6.31 10.46 -17.53
C ARG A 229 -5.30 11.56 -17.77
N ASN A 230 -4.25 11.57 -16.96
CA ASN A 230 -3.18 12.55 -16.93
C ASN A 230 -1.86 11.84 -16.56
N GLY A 231 -0.78 12.60 -16.35
CA GLY A 231 0.54 12.07 -15.97
C GLY A 231 0.55 11.11 -14.78
N ASP A 232 -0.29 11.36 -13.77
CA ASP A 232 -0.23 10.71 -12.47
C ASP A 232 -1.11 9.46 -12.37
N ASN A 233 -2.23 9.44 -13.09
CA ASN A 233 -3.20 8.36 -13.05
C ASN A 233 -3.18 7.52 -14.34
N LYS A 234 -2.00 7.32 -14.96
CA LYS A 234 -1.77 6.43 -16.11
C LYS A 234 -1.82 4.94 -15.73
N HIS A 235 -2.98 4.47 -15.26
CA HIS A 235 -3.25 3.06 -15.01
C HIS A 235 -4.58 2.65 -15.65
N PRO A 236 -4.82 1.36 -15.95
CA PRO A 236 -6.01 0.93 -16.71
C PRO A 236 -7.28 0.83 -15.86
N TYR A 237 -7.22 1.15 -14.57
CA TYR A 237 -8.30 0.88 -13.61
C TYR A 237 -9.08 2.14 -13.24
N PRO A 238 -10.38 2.05 -12.91
CA PRO A 238 -11.07 3.12 -12.19
C PRO A 238 -10.26 3.65 -11.00
N TYR A 239 -10.47 4.91 -10.65
CA TYR A 239 -9.84 5.52 -9.49
C TYR A 239 -10.82 6.42 -8.75
N ILE A 240 -10.46 6.77 -7.51
CA ILE A 240 -11.25 7.56 -6.60
C ILE A 240 -10.45 8.81 -6.26
N THR A 241 -11.12 9.97 -6.36
CA THR A 241 -10.61 11.23 -5.86
C THR A 241 -11.32 11.56 -4.55
N LEU A 242 -10.55 11.85 -3.50
CA LEU A 242 -11.03 12.46 -2.27
C LEU A 242 -10.61 13.91 -2.23
N GLU A 243 -11.58 14.80 -2.11
CA GLU A 243 -11.39 16.24 -2.02
C GLU A 243 -11.91 16.75 -0.66
N LEU A 244 -11.11 17.54 0.05
CA LEU A 244 -11.49 18.10 1.34
C LEU A 244 -12.28 19.41 1.19
N LEU A 245 -13.44 19.49 1.85
CA LEU A 245 -14.31 20.67 1.94
C LEU A 245 -14.20 21.41 3.28
N TYR A 246 -13.92 20.72 4.37
CA TYR A 246 -13.86 21.30 5.71
C TYR A 246 -12.76 20.66 6.54
N ASP A 247 -11.99 21.47 7.26
CA ASP A 247 -10.95 21.01 8.17
C ASP A 247 -11.50 21.01 9.60
N ARG A 248 -11.76 19.81 10.12
CA ARG A 248 -12.29 19.61 11.49
C ARG A 248 -11.39 20.16 12.59
N HIS A 249 -10.07 20.20 12.38
CA HIS A 249 -9.13 20.70 13.40
C HIS A 249 -9.15 22.21 13.49
N SER A 250 -9.08 22.90 12.35
CA SER A 250 -9.12 24.36 12.31
C SER A 250 -10.54 24.94 12.32
N ARG A 251 -11.57 24.08 12.20
CA ARG A 251 -12.99 24.42 12.10
C ARG A 251 -13.30 25.42 10.99
N LYS A 252 -12.64 25.25 9.85
CA LYS A 252 -12.75 26.17 8.70
C LYS A 252 -13.02 25.41 7.40
N PRO A 253 -13.79 26.01 6.48
CA PRO A 253 -13.92 25.46 5.14
C PRO A 253 -12.56 25.50 4.43
N VAL A 254 -12.33 24.49 3.61
CA VAL A 254 -11.10 24.30 2.84
C VAL A 254 -11.36 24.75 1.41
N HIS A 255 -11.01 26.01 1.15
CA HIS A 255 -11.02 26.60 -0.18
C HIS A 255 -9.61 26.67 -0.76
N PHE A 256 -9.54 26.63 -2.09
CA PHE A 256 -8.27 26.88 -2.77
C PHE A 256 -7.74 28.28 -2.40
N SER A 257 -6.44 28.35 -2.12
CA SER A 257 -5.73 29.60 -1.86
C SER A 257 -4.49 29.64 -2.73
N TRP A 258 -4.33 30.71 -3.51
CA TRP A 258 -3.15 30.93 -4.34
C TRP A 258 -1.86 30.89 -3.51
N HIS A 259 -1.85 31.50 -2.34
CA HIS A 259 -0.71 31.46 -1.44
C HIS A 259 -0.38 30.03 -1.00
N LEU A 260 -1.39 29.26 -0.58
CA LEU A 260 -1.18 27.88 -0.15
C LEU A 260 -0.74 26.96 -1.29
N GLY A 261 -1.30 27.15 -2.50
CA GLY A 261 -1.00 26.29 -3.63
C GLY A 261 0.34 26.59 -4.31
N TYR A 262 0.77 27.85 -4.35
CA TYR A 262 1.94 28.26 -5.15
C TYR A 262 3.17 28.65 -4.33
N ASN A 263 2.97 29.05 -3.06
CA ASN A 263 4.02 29.63 -2.23
C ASN A 263 4.27 28.90 -0.92
N ALA A 264 3.31 28.11 -0.41
CA ALA A 264 3.44 27.45 0.88
C ALA A 264 4.15 26.09 0.78
N PHE A 265 5.31 26.01 0.14
CA PHE A 265 6.17 24.83 0.12
C PHE A 265 7.62 25.22 -0.16
N TYR A 266 8.58 24.44 0.32
CA TYR A 266 10.00 24.66 0.08
C TYR A 266 10.43 24.06 -1.25
N ARG A 267 11.33 24.76 -1.95
CA ARG A 267 11.98 24.29 -3.17
C ARG A 267 13.46 24.09 -2.86
N ASN A 268 13.95 22.90 -3.11
CA ASN A 268 15.38 22.60 -3.06
C ASN A 268 15.97 22.99 -4.42
N GLY A 269 16.86 23.98 -4.42
CA GLY A 269 17.60 24.45 -5.61
C GLY A 269 18.40 23.32 -6.26
#